data_AF-A0A1H4TPT5-F1
#
_entry.id   AF-A0A1H4TPT5-F1
#
_cell.length_a   1.000
_cell.length_b   1.000
_cell.length_c   1.000
_cell.angle_alpha   90.00
_cell.angle_beta   90.00
_cell.angle_gamma   90.00
#
_symmetry.space_group_name_H-M   'P 1'
#
loop_
_entity.id
_entity.type
_entity.pdbx_description
1 polymer ?
#
loop_
_entity_poly.entity_id
_entity_poly.type
_entity_poly.pdbx_seq_one_letter_code
_entity_poly.pdbx_strand_id
1 'polypeptide(L)'
;MKQILVFILFAAMLCWFMFAPVYKHVIILRQALLQKEVDYLLEIGASGLHGYISPAMVAASKVRLQGRGFEPSDLAYTVTTTNAVNGEDPSVPVMRGIGIGLQVTYPYNRLFVIDQLVGISVPAAAARMGAAGMKMSEYVH
;
A
#
# COMPACT_ATOMS: atom_id res chain seq x y z
N MET A 1 -45.08 2.60 12.66
CA MET A 1 -43.67 2.60 13.12
C MET A 1 -42.90 1.36 12.67
N LYS A 2 -43.37 0.12 12.95
CA LYS A 2 -42.70 -1.13 12.52
C LYS A 2 -42.45 -1.21 11.00
N GLN A 3 -43.42 -0.82 10.17
CA GLN A 3 -43.28 -0.87 8.71
C GLN A 3 -42.20 0.09 8.18
N ILE A 4 -42.08 1.29 8.75
CA ILE A 4 -41.04 2.26 8.38
C ILE A 4 -39.66 1.72 8.76
N LEU A 5 -39.52 1.10 9.94
CA LEU A 5 -38.26 0.47 10.35
C LEU A 5 -37.85 -0.66 9.41
N VAL A 6 -38.78 -1.55 9.04
CA VAL A 6 -38.52 -2.65 8.10
C VAL A 6 -38.11 -2.11 6.73
N PHE A 7 -38.77 -1.04 6.27
CA PHE A 7 -38.42 -0.39 5.01
C PHE A 7 -37.00 0.19 5.04
N ILE A 8 -36.62 0.90 6.11
CA ILE A 8 -35.29 1.50 6.25
C ILE A 8 -34.21 0.41 6.27
N LEU A 9 -34.41 -0.67 7.05
CA LEU A 9 -33.46 -1.79 7.11
C LEU A 9 -33.29 -2.46 5.74
N PHE A 10 -34.40 -2.68 5.03
CA PHE A 10 -34.38 -3.28 3.71
C PHE A 10 -33.66 -2.39 2.68
N ALA A 11 -33.94 -1.08 2.69
CA ALA A 11 -33.28 -0.12 1.81
C ALA A 11 -31.77 -0.02 2.10
N ALA A 12 -31.37 -0.01 3.39
CA ALA A 12 -29.97 -0.01 3.80
C ALA A 12 -29.23 -1.27 3.32
N MET A 13 -29.85 -2.45 3.48
CA MET A 13 -29.30 -3.72 2.98
C MET A 13 -29.16 -3.72 1.46
N LEU A 14 -30.19 -3.30 0.72
CA LEU A 14 -30.12 -3.25 -0.75
C LEU A 14 -29.02 -2.31 -1.23
N CYS A 15 -28.89 -1.14 -0.62
CA CYS A 15 -27.82 -0.20 -0.93
C CYS A 15 -26.45 -0.85 -0.67
N TRP A 16 -26.27 -1.44 0.51
CA TRP A 16 -25.03 -2.14 0.84
C TRP A 16 -24.72 -3.25 -0.15
N PHE A 17 -25.68 -4.13 -0.50
CA PHE A 17 -25.47 -5.22 -1.45
C PHE A 17 -25.05 -4.74 -2.84
N MET A 18 -25.61 -3.63 -3.31
CA MET A 18 -25.32 -3.10 -4.64
C MET A 18 -23.90 -2.53 -4.73
N PHE A 19 -23.38 -1.94 -3.64
CA PHE A 19 -22.09 -1.26 -3.61
C PHE A 19 -20.97 -2.07 -2.95
N ALA A 20 -21.29 -3.05 -2.09
CA ALA A 20 -20.37 -3.97 -1.41
C ALA A 20 -19.30 -4.58 -2.31
N PRO A 21 -19.66 -5.11 -3.50
CA PRO A 21 -18.65 -5.69 -4.38
C PRO A 21 -17.66 -4.63 -4.89
N VAL A 22 -18.13 -3.43 -5.24
CA VAL A 22 -17.33 -2.44 -5.96
C VAL A 22 -16.14 -1.94 -5.13
N TYR A 23 -16.37 -1.43 -3.91
CA TYR A 23 -15.26 -0.90 -3.11
C TYR A 23 -14.32 -2.01 -2.60
N LYS A 24 -14.81 -3.23 -2.38
CA LYS A 24 -13.96 -4.38 -2.04
C LYS A 24 -12.96 -4.69 -3.16
N HIS A 25 -13.41 -4.66 -4.42
CA HIS A 25 -12.50 -4.80 -5.57
C HIS A 25 -11.49 -3.64 -5.64
N VAL A 26 -11.90 -2.41 -5.34
CA VAL A 26 -10.98 -1.27 -5.28
C VAL A 26 -9.90 -1.46 -4.21
N ILE A 27 -10.25 -1.97 -3.03
CA ILE A 27 -9.29 -2.25 -1.95
C ILE A 27 -8.30 -3.33 -2.38
N ILE A 28 -8.79 -4.44 -2.93
CA ILE A 28 -7.94 -5.55 -3.40
C ILE A 28 -6.99 -5.05 -4.49
N LEU A 29 -7.50 -4.26 -5.44
CA LEU A 29 -6.68 -3.68 -6.50
C LEU A 29 -5.61 -2.74 -5.94
N ARG A 30 -5.96 -1.86 -5.00
CA ARG A 30 -4.99 -0.97 -4.36
C ARG A 30 -3.90 -1.74 -3.62
N GLN A 31 -4.27 -2.77 -2.86
CA GLN A 31 -3.32 -3.62 -2.17
C GLN A 31 -2.38 -4.33 -3.16
N ALA A 32 -2.92 -4.87 -4.26
CA ALA A 32 -2.13 -5.52 -5.29
C ALA A 32 -1.17 -4.54 -5.99
N LEU A 33 -1.60 -3.30 -6.24
CA LEU A 33 -0.75 -2.27 -6.83
C LEU A 33 0.39 -1.85 -5.89
N LEU A 34 0.11 -1.70 -4.60
CA LEU A 34 1.14 -1.42 -3.60
C LEU A 34 2.17 -2.57 -3.53
N GLN A 35 1.71 -3.83 -3.50
CA GLN A 35 2.61 -4.98 -3.50
C GLN A 35 3.47 -5.02 -4.76
N LYS A 36 2.86 -4.82 -5.93
CA LYS A 36 3.59 -4.76 -7.20
C LYS A 36 4.69 -3.71 -7.20
N GLU A 37 4.43 -2.52 -6.65
CA GLU A 37 5.42 -1.45 -6.58
C GLU A 37 6.55 -1.75 -5.58
N VAL A 38 6.23 -2.40 -4.46
CA VAL A 38 7.24 -2.89 -3.51
C VAL A 38 8.16 -3.90 -4.19
N ASP A 39 7.58 -4.91 -4.85
CA ASP A 39 8.34 -5.96 -5.53
C ASP A 39 9.21 -5.37 -6.64
N TYR A 40 8.66 -4.44 -7.44
CA TYR A 40 9.40 -3.75 -8.49
C TYR A 40 10.57 -2.92 -7.96
N LEU A 41 10.36 -2.14 -6.90
CA LEU A 41 11.43 -1.34 -6.30
C LEU A 41 12.51 -2.20 -5.66
N LEU A 42 12.14 -3.32 -5.03
CA LEU A 42 13.10 -4.28 -4.50
C LEU A 42 13.90 -4.96 -5.62
N GLU A 43 13.25 -5.29 -6.74
CA GLU A 43 13.92 -5.90 -7.88
C GLU A 43 15.00 -4.99 -8.46
N ILE A 44 14.71 -3.70 -8.63
CA ILE A 44 15.68 -2.73 -9.16
C ILE A 44 16.67 -2.30 -8.07
N GLY A 45 16.19 -2.00 -6.88
CA GLY A 45 17.01 -1.45 -5.81
C GLY A 45 18.00 -2.45 -5.23
N ALA A 46 17.60 -3.72 -5.06
CA ALA A 46 18.50 -4.78 -4.60
C ALA A 46 19.29 -5.42 -5.76
N SER A 47 19.21 -4.89 -6.98
CA SER A 47 19.97 -5.40 -8.13
C SER A 47 21.48 -5.21 -7.98
N GLY A 48 22.24 -5.97 -8.77
CA GLY A 48 23.70 -5.85 -8.86
C GLY A 48 24.22 -4.46 -9.25
N LEU A 49 23.38 -3.63 -9.88
CA LEU A 49 23.75 -2.29 -10.34
C LEU A 49 23.55 -1.19 -9.29
N HIS A 50 22.60 -1.37 -8.36
CA HIS A 50 22.20 -0.33 -7.42
C HIS A 50 22.62 -0.69 -6.00
N GLY A 51 22.03 -1.73 -5.41
CA GLY A 51 22.21 -2.02 -3.98
C GLY A 51 21.56 -0.97 -3.05
N TYR A 52 20.63 -0.15 -3.53
CA TYR A 52 19.93 0.86 -2.71
C TYR A 52 18.55 1.20 -3.31
N ILE A 53 17.67 1.79 -2.52
CA ILE A 53 16.39 2.37 -2.97
C ILE A 53 16.41 3.87 -2.70
N SER A 54 16.76 4.66 -3.72
CA SER A 54 16.97 6.10 -3.53
C SER A 54 15.66 6.89 -3.43
N PRO A 55 15.70 8.11 -2.88
CA PRO A 55 14.55 9.03 -2.91
C PRO A 55 14.01 9.30 -4.33
N ALA A 56 14.88 9.28 -5.34
CA ALA A 56 14.47 9.44 -6.74
C ALA A 56 13.63 8.25 -7.25
N MET A 57 13.99 7.02 -6.85
CA MET A 57 13.22 5.81 -7.17
C MET A 57 11.86 5.82 -6.47
N VAL A 58 11.81 6.26 -5.22
CA VAL A 58 10.56 6.46 -4.46
C VAL A 58 9.68 7.51 -5.14
N ALA A 59 10.25 8.66 -5.55
CA ALA A 59 9.50 9.69 -6.27
C ALA A 59 8.92 9.16 -7.59
N ALA A 60 9.69 8.38 -8.35
CA ALA A 60 9.20 7.75 -9.58
C ALA A 60 8.06 6.74 -9.30
N SER A 61 8.12 5.98 -8.21
CA SER A 61 7.02 5.09 -7.77
C SER A 61 5.76 5.88 -7.43
N LYS A 62 5.88 6.99 -6.71
CA LYS A 62 4.75 7.87 -6.41
C LYS A 62 4.06 8.39 -7.68
N VAL A 63 4.82 8.78 -8.71
CA VAL A 63 4.25 9.20 -10.00
C VAL A 63 3.51 8.06 -10.70
N ARG A 64 4.05 6.83 -10.69
CA ARG A 64 3.36 5.66 -11.25
C ARG A 64 2.05 5.36 -10.53
N LEU A 65 2.06 5.41 -9.20
CA LEU A 65 0.85 5.18 -8.37
C LEU A 65 -0.17 6.31 -8.53
N GLN A 66 0.27 7.55 -8.75
CA GLN A 66 -0.62 8.66 -9.07
C GLN A 66 -1.46 8.37 -10.32
N GLY A 67 -0.83 7.84 -11.37
CA GLY A 67 -1.52 7.38 -12.58
C GLY A 67 -2.52 6.24 -12.36
N ARG A 68 -2.56 5.65 -11.16
CA ARG A 68 -3.51 4.60 -10.74
C ARG A 68 -4.52 5.08 -9.69
N GLY A 69 -4.59 6.39 -9.43
CA GLY A 69 -5.57 6.98 -8.52
C GLY A 69 -5.15 6.98 -7.05
N PHE A 70 -3.85 6.95 -6.76
CA PHE A 70 -3.29 7.25 -5.45
C PHE A 70 -2.92 8.73 -5.35
N GLU A 71 -2.99 9.29 -4.14
CA GLU A 71 -2.45 10.62 -3.85
C GLU A 71 -0.99 10.49 -3.37
N PRO A 72 0.01 11.06 -4.08
CA PRO A 72 1.43 10.97 -3.70
C PRO A 72 1.77 11.45 -2.29
N SER A 73 1.07 12.46 -1.77
CA SER A 73 1.30 12.97 -0.41
C SER A 73 0.88 11.97 0.67
N ASP A 74 -0.08 11.10 0.35
CA ASP A 74 -0.62 10.12 1.29
C ASP A 74 0.18 8.81 1.29
N LEU A 75 1.12 8.62 0.37
CA LEU A 75 2.00 7.45 0.33
C LEU A 75 3.22 7.65 1.25
N ALA A 76 3.40 6.70 2.18
CA ALA A 76 4.55 6.65 3.07
C ALA A 76 5.41 5.40 2.77
N TYR A 77 6.71 5.62 2.66
CA TYR A 77 7.72 4.60 2.34
C TYR A 77 8.68 4.48 3.52
N THR A 78 9.11 3.26 3.81
CA THR A 78 10.15 2.97 4.78
C THR A 78 11.11 1.96 4.17
N VAL A 79 12.37 2.32 4.02
CA VAL A 79 13.44 1.42 3.60
C VAL A 79 14.24 1.00 4.84
N THR A 80 14.49 -0.31 4.97
CA THR A 80 15.28 -0.88 6.06
C THR A 80 16.34 -1.82 5.51
N THR A 81 17.35 -2.11 6.32
CA THR A 81 18.37 -3.13 5.99
C THR A 81 18.58 -4.07 7.18
N THR A 82 19.04 -5.29 6.91
CA THR A 82 19.29 -6.28 7.98
C THR A 82 20.50 -5.97 8.84
N ASN A 83 21.37 -5.04 8.42
CA ASN A 83 22.58 -4.63 9.13
C ASN A 83 22.55 -3.15 9.58
N ALA A 84 21.39 -2.51 9.53
CA ALA A 84 21.18 -1.10 9.89
C ALA A 84 21.96 -0.07 9.05
N VAL A 85 22.58 -0.47 7.93
CA VAL A 85 23.13 0.48 6.95
C VAL A 85 21.99 1.22 6.26
N ASN A 86 22.23 2.48 5.87
CA ASN A 86 21.23 3.26 5.14
C ASN A 86 21.00 2.67 3.74
N GLY A 87 19.87 1.97 3.56
CA GLY A 87 19.48 1.38 2.28
C GLY A 87 18.98 2.39 1.24
N GLU A 88 18.93 3.68 1.58
CA GLU A 88 18.48 4.75 0.67
C GLU A 88 19.64 5.54 0.04
N ASP A 89 20.87 5.36 0.54
CA ASP A 89 22.04 6.16 0.15
C ASP A 89 22.75 5.57 -1.08
N PRO A 90 22.74 6.25 -2.24
CA PRO A 90 23.44 5.77 -3.43
C PRO A 90 24.97 5.78 -3.29
N SER A 91 25.51 6.59 -2.38
CA SER A 91 26.96 6.69 -2.15
C SER A 91 27.52 5.53 -1.33
N VAL A 92 26.65 4.79 -0.64
CA VAL A 92 27.00 3.61 0.14
C VAL A 92 26.04 2.46 -0.18
N PRO A 93 26.15 1.84 -1.38
CA PRO A 93 25.35 0.68 -1.75
C PRO A 93 25.44 -0.45 -0.73
N VAL A 94 24.31 -1.08 -0.48
CA VAL A 94 24.19 -2.26 0.38
C VAL A 94 24.83 -3.45 -0.33
N MET A 95 25.90 -4.00 0.25
CA MET A 95 26.65 -5.11 -0.32
C MET A 95 25.83 -6.40 -0.42
N ARG A 96 26.22 -7.25 -1.38
CA ARG A 96 25.59 -8.56 -1.59
C ARG A 96 25.50 -9.38 -0.30
N GLY A 97 24.34 -10.00 -0.09
CA GLY A 97 24.07 -10.83 1.08
C GLY A 97 23.45 -10.09 2.27
N ILE A 98 23.29 -8.76 2.19
CA ILE A 98 22.51 -7.98 3.16
C ILE A 98 21.10 -7.78 2.60
N GLY A 99 20.07 -7.97 3.43
CA GLY A 99 18.68 -7.78 3.02
C GLY A 99 18.30 -6.30 2.99
N ILE A 100 17.67 -5.87 1.89
CA ILE A 100 16.98 -4.58 1.78
C ILE A 100 15.49 -4.85 1.96
N GLY A 101 14.89 -4.23 2.97
CA GLY A 101 13.46 -4.23 3.25
C GLY A 101 12.81 -2.95 2.71
N LEU A 102 11.60 -3.09 2.18
CA LEU A 102 10.78 -1.95 1.77
C LEU A 102 9.36 -2.15 2.26
N GLN A 103 8.79 -1.10 2.86
CA GLN A 103 7.38 -1.01 3.21
C GLN A 103 6.76 0.23 2.57
N VAL A 104 5.57 0.07 2.02
CA VAL A 104 4.75 1.18 1.50
C VAL A 104 3.38 1.13 2.15
N THR A 105 2.88 2.27 2.64
CA THR A 105 1.55 2.36 3.26
C THR A 105 0.72 3.50 2.68
N TYR A 106 -0.59 3.31 2.67
CA TYR A 106 -1.58 4.26 2.15
C TYR A 106 -2.85 4.24 3.03
N PRO A 107 -3.56 5.36 3.25
CA PRO A 107 -4.78 5.36 4.06
C PRO A 107 -5.94 4.61 3.40
N TYR A 108 -6.80 3.98 4.22
CA TYR A 108 -8.06 3.39 3.73
C TYR A 108 -9.10 4.45 3.31
N ASN A 109 -8.89 5.71 3.69
CA ASN A 109 -9.82 6.81 3.49
C ASN A 109 -11.23 6.42 3.98
N ARG A 110 -12.27 6.68 3.19
CA ARG A 110 -13.67 6.41 3.54
C ARG A 110 -14.23 5.15 2.87
N LEU A 111 -13.37 4.25 2.36
CA LEU A 111 -13.84 3.11 1.56
C LEU A 111 -14.80 2.17 2.31
N PHE A 112 -14.64 2.02 3.63
CA PHE A 112 -15.48 1.14 4.44
C PHE A 112 -16.70 1.82 5.06
N VAL A 113 -16.93 3.12 4.84
CA VAL A 113 -18.03 3.85 5.52
C VAL A 113 -19.40 3.20 5.25
N ILE A 114 -19.59 2.61 4.08
CA ILE A 114 -20.86 1.94 3.73
C ILE A 114 -21.09 0.65 4.51
N ASP A 115 -20.05 0.00 5.04
CA ASP A 115 -20.17 -1.20 5.88
C ASP A 115 -20.90 -0.92 7.21
N GLN A 116 -20.95 0.35 7.64
CA GLN A 116 -21.74 0.76 8.80
C GLN A 116 -23.25 0.53 8.60
N LEU A 117 -23.73 0.50 7.34
CA LEU A 117 -25.15 0.25 7.04
C LEU A 117 -25.60 -1.16 7.45
N VAL A 118 -24.67 -2.10 7.60
CA VAL A 118 -24.93 -3.48 8.04
C VAL A 118 -24.28 -3.78 9.40
N GLY A 119 -23.91 -2.74 10.15
CA GLY A 119 -23.38 -2.88 11.52
C GLY A 119 -21.93 -3.37 11.62
N ILE A 120 -21.17 -3.33 10.53
CA ILE A 120 -19.75 -3.67 10.54
C ILE A 120 -18.95 -2.44 10.98
N SER A 121 -18.01 -2.64 11.90
CA SER A 121 -17.11 -1.58 12.34
C SER A 121 -16.12 -1.21 11.24
N VAL A 122 -15.90 0.08 11.06
CA VAL A 122 -14.94 0.59 10.09
C VAL A 122 -13.55 0.71 10.72
N PRO A 123 -12.47 0.55 9.94
CA PRO A 123 -11.13 0.82 10.43
C PRO A 123 -11.00 2.24 10.99
N ALA A 124 -10.13 2.40 11.99
CA ALA A 124 -9.82 3.72 12.54
C ALA A 124 -9.33 4.68 11.43
N ALA A 125 -9.55 5.98 11.61
CA ALA A 125 -9.12 6.99 10.62
C ALA A 125 -7.61 6.97 10.35
N ALA A 126 -6.81 6.55 11.33
CA ALA A 126 -5.37 6.39 11.21
C ALA A 126 -4.93 5.04 10.59
N ALA A 127 -5.87 4.12 10.32
CA ALA A 127 -5.55 2.82 9.76
C ALA A 127 -5.10 2.95 8.29
N ARG A 128 -4.08 2.17 7.94
CA ARG A 128 -3.43 2.21 6.63
C ARG A 128 -3.37 0.82 6.04
N MET A 129 -3.65 0.70 4.75
CA MET A 129 -3.25 -0.46 3.97
C MET A 129 -1.75 -0.37 3.71
N GLY A 130 -1.08 -1.50 3.54
CA GLY A 130 0.33 -1.49 3.25
C GLY A 130 0.81 -2.78 2.64
N ALA A 131 1.89 -2.67 1.89
CA ALA A 131 2.65 -3.78 1.33
C ALA A 131 4.08 -3.72 1.87
N ALA A 132 4.70 -4.87 2.02
CA ALA A 132 6.07 -4.98 2.46
C ALA A 132 6.77 -6.15 1.78
N GLY A 133 8.08 -6.06 1.68
CA GLY A 133 8.93 -7.10 1.12
C GLY A 133 10.36 -6.93 1.57
N MET A 134 11.15 -7.97 1.36
CA MET A 134 12.59 -7.95 1.57
C MET A 134 13.26 -8.74 0.45
N LYS A 135 14.34 -8.20 -0.10
CA LYS A 135 15.18 -8.89 -1.08
C LYS A 135 16.64 -8.77 -0.66
N MET A 136 17.41 -9.84 -0.87
CA MET A 136 18.84 -9.80 -0.63
C MET A 136 19.50 -8.93 -1.70
N SER A 137 20.37 -8.00 -1.30
CA SER A 137 21.16 -7.24 -2.26
C SER A 137 22.03 -8.18 -3.10
N GLU A 138 22.11 -7.87 -4.37
CA GLU A 138 22.96 -8.52 -5.37
C GLU A 138 24.17 -7.65 -5.72
N TYR A 139 24.32 -6.45 -5.13
CA TYR A 139 25.38 -5.51 -5.45
C TYR A 139 26.77 -6.06 -5.17
N VAL A 140 27.60 -6.09 -6.22
CA VAL A 140 29.01 -6.47 -6.17
C VAL A 140 29.81 -5.33 -6.79
N HIS A 141 30.84 -4.87 -6.08
CA HIS A 141 31.76 -3.83 -6.53
C HIS A 141 32.58 -4.28 -7.76
#